data_AF-A0AA90SFJ8-F1
#
_entry.id   AF-A0AA90SFJ8-F1
#
_cell.length_a   1.000
_cell.length_b   1.000
_cell.length_c   1.000
_cell.angle_alpha   90.00
_cell.angle_beta   90.00
_cell.angle_gamma   90.00
#
_symmetry.space_group_name_H-M   'P 1'
#
loop_
_entity.id
_entity.type
_entity.pdbx_description
1 polymer ?
#
loop_
_entity_poly.entity_id
_entity_poly.type
_entity_poly.pdbx_seq_one_letter_code
_entity_poly.pdbx_strand_id
1 'polypeptide(L)'
;MTPPSLTPEQNRRRWRLLLCGIAVITLVTVSLMAVAIWRGGSLLGPSAEAQIASTARSFAHAVDTRDQTTMLKLLCREEADQVTSDDDYDPDNSSAEVGLIPRPFQVQSVQVLNDVAAVEFSRSEPVSRGTLYLTKEDDTWKVCDVAKTRFE
;
A
#
# COMPACT_ATOMS: atom_id res chain seq x y z
N MET A 1 38.09 0.23 -31.69
CA MET A 1 37.24 1.39 -31.35
C MET A 1 37.38 1.64 -29.86
N THR A 2 38.07 2.70 -29.49
CA THR A 2 38.36 3.06 -28.09
C THR A 2 37.26 4.01 -27.60
N PRO A 3 36.66 3.81 -26.41
CA PRO A 3 35.66 4.74 -25.90
C PRO A 3 36.31 6.09 -25.54
N PRO A 4 35.60 7.22 -25.69
CA PRO A 4 36.17 8.54 -25.40
C PRO A 4 36.43 8.73 -23.91
N SER A 5 37.63 9.20 -23.59
CA SER A 5 38.06 9.61 -22.25
C SER A 5 37.37 10.91 -21.82
N LEU A 6 36.64 10.90 -20.70
CA LEU A 6 36.02 12.07 -20.10
C LEU A 6 37.08 13.00 -19.47
N THR A 7 36.96 14.32 -19.69
CA THR A 7 37.86 15.32 -19.11
C THR A 7 37.58 15.56 -17.61
N PRO A 8 38.61 15.93 -16.81
CA PRO A 8 38.50 16.04 -15.34
C PRO A 8 37.49 17.10 -14.85
N GLU A 9 37.21 18.13 -15.63
CA GLU A 9 36.21 19.18 -15.34
C GLU A 9 34.77 18.64 -15.37
N GLN A 10 34.45 17.73 -16.29
CA GLN A 10 33.11 17.17 -16.44
C GLN A 10 32.78 16.17 -15.32
N ASN A 11 33.80 15.47 -14.80
CA ASN A 11 33.68 14.56 -13.66
C ASN A 11 33.33 15.31 -12.36
N ARG A 12 33.93 16.48 -12.12
CA ARG A 12 33.66 17.30 -10.92
C ARG A 12 32.24 17.85 -10.87
N ARG A 13 31.66 18.24 -12.01
CA ARG A 13 30.24 18.66 -12.09
C ARG A 13 29.28 17.51 -11.84
N ARG A 14 29.56 16.31 -12.39
CA ARG A 14 28.75 15.10 -12.14
C ARG A 14 28.81 14.66 -10.68
N TRP A 15 29.98 14.71 -10.05
CA TRP A 15 30.13 14.41 -8.62
C TRP A 15 29.42 15.41 -7.73
N ARG A 16 29.46 16.71 -8.06
CA ARG A 16 28.70 17.74 -7.33
C ARG A 16 27.19 17.55 -7.46
N LEU A 17 26.69 17.20 -8.65
CA LEU A 17 25.27 16.91 -8.87
C LEU A 17 24.81 15.63 -8.13
N LEU A 18 25.64 14.58 -8.10
CA LEU A 18 25.38 13.37 -7.31
C LEU A 18 25.38 13.67 -5.80
N LEU A 19 26.34 14.44 -5.30
CA LEU A 19 26.38 14.85 -3.89
C LEU A 19 25.19 15.73 -3.50
N CYS A 20 24.78 16.66 -4.36
CA CYS A 20 23.56 17.45 -4.15
C CYS A 20 22.30 16.59 -4.19
N GLY A 21 22.20 15.64 -5.13
CA GLY A 21 21.09 14.70 -5.21
C GLY A 21 20.97 13.83 -3.95
N ILE A 22 22.09 13.28 -3.49
CA ILE A 22 22.17 12.50 -2.23
C ILE A 22 21.78 13.38 -1.03
N ALA A 23 22.28 14.61 -0.95
CA ALA A 23 21.94 15.54 0.13
C ALA A 23 20.43 15.87 0.17
N VAL A 24 19.81 16.11 -0.99
CA VAL A 24 18.37 16.37 -1.08
C VAL A 24 17.57 15.13 -0.69
N ILE A 25 17.96 13.93 -1.15
CA ILE A 25 17.29 12.68 -0.78
C ILE A 25 17.39 12.45 0.74
N THR A 26 18.58 12.67 1.34
CA THR A 26 18.75 12.54 2.79
C THR A 26 17.87 13.53 3.57
N LEU A 27 17.77 14.79 3.14
CA LEU A 27 16.92 15.78 3.79
C LEU A 27 15.43 15.43 3.70
N VAL A 28 14.97 14.93 2.55
CA VAL A 28 13.57 14.50 2.36
C VAL A 28 13.26 13.28 3.24
N THR A 29 14.15 12.27 3.27
CA THR A 29 13.95 11.08 4.11
C THR A 29 13.95 11.40 5.60
N VAL A 30 14.84 12.29 6.06
CA VAL A 30 14.90 12.74 7.47
C VAL A 30 13.67 13.55 7.85
N SER A 31 13.18 14.39 6.94
CA SER A 31 11.98 15.21 7.15
C SER A 31 10.71 14.35 7.22
N LEU A 32 10.60 13.31 6.38
CA LEU A 32 9.52 12.33 6.43
C LEU A 32 9.54 11.50 7.72
N MET A 33 10.73 11.07 8.18
CA MET A 33 10.87 10.41 9.48
C MET A 33 10.50 11.34 10.65
N ALA A 34 10.93 12.60 10.61
CA ALA A 34 10.61 13.56 11.66
C ALA A 34 9.10 13.81 11.76
N VAL A 35 8.41 13.96 10.63
CA VAL A 35 6.94 14.10 10.61
C VAL A 35 6.22 12.84 11.10
N ALA A 36 6.73 11.65 10.77
CA ALA A 36 6.18 10.39 11.26
C ALA A 36 6.31 10.25 12.78
N ILE A 37 7.45 10.64 13.35
CA ILE A 37 7.69 10.64 14.81
C ILE A 37 6.80 11.70 15.49
N TRP A 38 6.69 12.90 14.93
CA TRP A 38 5.90 13.99 15.51
C TRP A 38 4.39 13.70 15.52
N ARG A 39 3.90 12.85 14.61
CA ARG A 39 2.51 12.38 14.58
C ARG A 39 2.23 11.17 15.49
N GLY A 40 3.17 10.77 16.35
CA GLY A 40 3.01 9.65 17.28
C GLY A 40 3.53 8.31 16.77
N GLY A 41 4.34 8.30 15.70
CA GLY A 41 5.02 7.10 15.22
C GLY A 41 6.12 6.65 16.19
N SER A 42 6.06 5.39 16.62
CA SER A 42 7.15 4.74 17.35
C SER A 42 8.37 4.56 16.42
N LEU A 43 9.59 4.62 16.95
CA LEU A 43 10.84 4.36 16.19
C LEU A 43 10.94 2.90 15.71
N LEU A 44 10.14 2.03 16.32
CA LEU A 44 9.84 0.68 15.87
C LEU A 44 8.66 0.83 14.90
N GLY A 45 8.78 0.32 13.66
CA GLY A 45 7.76 0.49 12.62
C GLY A 45 6.33 0.16 13.07
N PRO A 46 5.29 0.54 12.28
CA PRO A 46 3.89 0.36 12.68
C PRO A 46 3.63 -1.09 13.09
N SER A 47 2.88 -1.29 14.19
CA SER A 47 2.51 -2.64 14.63
C SER A 47 1.82 -3.40 13.50
N ALA A 48 1.91 -4.74 13.50
CA ALA A 48 1.24 -5.56 12.50
C ALA A 48 -0.25 -5.19 12.37
N GLU A 49 -0.93 -4.99 13.49
CA GLU A 49 -2.33 -4.55 13.55
C GLU A 49 -2.55 -3.21 12.83
N ALA A 50 -1.67 -2.23 13.02
CA ALA A 50 -1.77 -0.93 12.35
C ALA A 50 -1.58 -1.06 10.83
N GLN A 51 -0.64 -1.91 10.38
CA GLN A 51 -0.42 -2.18 8.96
C GLN A 51 -1.62 -2.90 8.34
N ILE A 52 -2.16 -3.89 9.02
CA ILE A 52 -3.35 -4.65 8.60
C ILE A 52 -4.56 -3.72 8.50
N ALA A 53 -4.82 -2.92 9.53
CA ALA A 53 -5.92 -1.95 9.53
C ALA A 53 -5.75 -0.89 8.44
N SER A 54 -4.51 -0.45 8.17
CA SER A 54 -4.20 0.47 7.06
C SER A 54 -4.48 -0.17 5.69
N THR A 55 -4.10 -1.43 5.52
CA THR A 55 -4.35 -2.20 4.28
C THR A 55 -5.85 -2.36 4.04
N ALA A 56 -6.61 -2.77 5.06
CA ALA A 56 -8.06 -2.91 4.98
C ALA A 56 -8.76 -1.59 4.62
N ARG A 57 -8.36 -0.47 5.23
CA ARG A 57 -8.88 0.86 4.87
C ARG A 57 -8.54 1.26 3.44
N SER A 58 -7.32 1.00 3.00
CA SER A 58 -6.87 1.33 1.64
C SER A 58 -7.64 0.52 0.60
N PHE A 59 -7.90 -0.76 0.88
CA PHE A 59 -8.70 -1.61 0.01
C PHE A 59 -10.14 -1.12 -0.06
N ALA A 60 -10.75 -0.84 1.09
CA ALA A 60 -12.10 -0.28 1.16
C ALA A 60 -12.23 1.04 0.40
N HIS A 61 -11.22 1.91 0.50
CA HIS A 61 -11.16 3.15 -0.26
C HIS A 61 -11.06 2.90 -1.76
N ALA A 62 -10.15 2.03 -2.21
CA ALA A 62 -9.97 1.71 -3.61
C ALA A 62 -11.25 1.13 -4.24
N VAL A 63 -11.97 0.28 -3.51
CA VAL A 63 -13.29 -0.23 -3.91
C VAL A 63 -14.30 0.91 -4.05
N ASP A 64 -14.36 1.82 -3.08
CA ASP A 64 -15.34 2.91 -3.09
C ASP A 64 -15.08 3.95 -4.19
N THR A 65 -13.81 4.16 -4.55
CA THR A 65 -13.40 5.08 -5.62
C THR A 65 -13.22 4.40 -6.97
N ARG A 66 -13.53 3.10 -7.08
CA ARG A 66 -13.30 2.27 -8.27
C ARG A 66 -11.86 2.38 -8.81
N ASP A 67 -10.89 2.54 -7.91
CA ASP A 67 -9.47 2.55 -8.25
C ASP A 67 -8.98 1.10 -8.42
N GLN A 68 -9.20 0.56 -9.61
CA GLN A 68 -8.92 -0.84 -9.95
C GLN A 68 -7.43 -1.18 -9.81
N THR A 69 -6.53 -0.29 -10.20
CA THR A 69 -5.08 -0.47 -10.01
C THR A 69 -4.73 -0.64 -8.54
N THR A 70 -5.23 0.24 -7.67
CA THR A 70 -4.95 0.16 -6.23
C THR A 70 -5.63 -1.06 -5.61
N MET A 71 -6.86 -1.37 -6.02
CA MET A 71 -7.59 -2.56 -5.57
C MET A 71 -6.80 -3.83 -5.85
N LEU A 72 -6.36 -4.04 -7.11
CA LEU A 72 -5.59 -5.21 -7.52
C LEU A 72 -4.25 -5.32 -6.80
N LYS A 73 -3.56 -4.19 -6.57
CA LYS A 73 -2.31 -4.18 -5.80
C LYS A 73 -2.49 -4.59 -4.35
N LEU A 74 -3.68 -4.43 -3.78
CA LEU A 74 -3.97 -4.76 -2.39
C LEU A 74 -4.54 -6.17 -2.22
N LEU A 75 -4.96 -6.83 -3.30
CA LEU A 75 -5.31 -8.25 -3.30
C LEU A 75 -4.05 -9.12 -3.26
N CYS A 76 -4.18 -10.33 -2.71
CA CYS A 76 -3.15 -11.36 -2.87
C CYS A 76 -3.15 -11.85 -4.32
N ARG A 77 -2.09 -12.55 -4.73
CA ARG A 77 -1.89 -12.92 -6.14
C ARG A 77 -3.08 -13.68 -6.73
N GLU A 78 -3.60 -14.65 -5.99
CA GLU A 78 -4.70 -15.51 -6.44
C GLU A 78 -5.99 -14.70 -6.73
N GLU A 79 -6.37 -13.79 -5.84
CA GLU A 79 -7.56 -12.94 -5.99
C GLU A 79 -7.36 -11.90 -7.10
N ALA A 80 -6.16 -11.34 -7.24
CA ALA A 80 -5.83 -10.44 -8.35
C ALA A 80 -5.92 -11.15 -9.70
N ASP A 81 -5.42 -12.38 -9.80
CA ASP A 81 -5.48 -13.20 -11.00
C ASP A 81 -6.95 -13.54 -11.38
N GLN A 82 -7.80 -13.82 -10.39
CA GLN A 82 -9.23 -14.03 -10.61
C GLN A 82 -9.93 -12.79 -11.16
N VAL A 83 -9.69 -11.61 -10.57
CA VAL A 83 -10.29 -10.35 -11.03
C VAL A 83 -9.83 -9.98 -12.44
N THR A 84 -8.54 -10.17 -12.74
CA THR A 84 -7.99 -9.85 -14.08
C THR A 84 -8.40 -10.85 -15.17
N SER A 85 -8.90 -12.02 -14.77
CA SER A 85 -9.45 -13.02 -15.69
C SER A 85 -10.95 -12.84 -15.96
N ASP A 86 -11.61 -11.90 -15.26
CA ASP A 86 -13.03 -11.61 -15.42
C ASP A 86 -13.28 -10.73 -16.66
N ASP A 87 -14.40 -10.93 -17.35
CA ASP A 87 -14.72 -10.24 -18.61
C ASP A 87 -14.95 -8.72 -18.41
N ASP A 88 -15.29 -8.31 -17.18
CA ASP A 88 -15.50 -6.91 -16.78
C ASP A 88 -14.19 -6.17 -16.42
N TYR A 89 -13.03 -6.84 -16.47
CA TYR A 89 -11.74 -6.21 -16.22
C TYR A 89 -11.35 -5.25 -17.36
N ASP A 90 -11.23 -3.97 -17.04
CA ASP A 90 -10.71 -2.96 -17.96
C ASP A 90 -9.23 -2.65 -17.66
N PRO A 91 -8.26 -3.06 -18.51
CA PRO A 91 -6.85 -2.78 -18.29
C PRO A 91 -6.49 -1.29 -18.36
N ASP A 92 -7.33 -0.47 -19.00
CA ASP A 92 -7.10 0.98 -19.15
C ASP A 92 -7.72 1.78 -17.99
N ASN A 93 -8.57 1.15 -17.17
CA ASN A 93 -9.14 1.77 -15.97
C ASN A 93 -8.13 1.79 -14.82
N SER A 94 -7.22 2.76 -14.87
CA SER A 94 -6.03 2.74 -14.02
C SER A 94 -6.12 3.56 -12.74
N SER A 95 -7.17 4.36 -12.55
CA SER A 95 -7.20 5.41 -11.52
C SER A 95 -8.58 5.56 -10.88
N ALA A 96 -8.61 6.11 -9.67
CA ALA A 96 -9.86 6.48 -9.00
C ALA A 96 -10.78 7.33 -9.89
N GLU A 97 -12.05 6.94 -9.97
CA GLU A 97 -13.08 7.68 -10.70
C GLU A 97 -13.38 9.02 -10.01
N VAL A 98 -13.44 10.08 -10.81
CA VAL A 98 -13.68 11.43 -10.30
C VAL A 98 -15.13 11.60 -9.85
N GLY A 99 -15.34 12.13 -8.65
CA GLY A 99 -16.67 12.43 -8.11
C GLY A 99 -17.24 11.35 -7.19
N LEU A 100 -16.56 10.23 -7.01
CA LEU A 100 -16.91 9.24 -5.98
C LEU A 100 -16.39 9.68 -4.60
N ILE A 101 -17.27 9.62 -3.60
CA ILE A 101 -16.94 9.93 -2.22
C ILE A 101 -16.70 8.60 -1.48
N PRO A 102 -15.48 8.33 -0.97
CA PRO A 102 -15.19 7.14 -0.19
C PRO A 102 -16.11 7.06 1.03
N ARG A 103 -16.64 5.87 1.33
CA ARG A 103 -17.50 5.70 2.49
C ARG A 103 -16.66 5.48 3.75
N PRO A 104 -17.10 5.95 4.92
CA PRO A 104 -16.39 5.70 6.17
C PRO A 104 -16.24 4.21 6.45
N PHE A 105 -15.00 3.76 6.62
CA PHE A 105 -14.65 2.39 6.98
C PHE A 105 -14.06 2.36 8.40
N GLN A 106 -14.78 1.74 9.34
CA GLN A 106 -14.35 1.63 10.73
C GLN A 106 -13.87 0.21 11.00
N VAL A 107 -12.60 0.09 11.42
CA VAL A 107 -12.03 -1.17 11.91
C VAL A 107 -12.47 -1.34 13.36
N GLN A 108 -13.11 -2.46 13.66
CA GLN A 108 -13.62 -2.79 14.99
C GLN A 108 -12.62 -3.66 15.76
N SER A 109 -12.07 -4.67 15.10
CA SER A 109 -11.07 -5.55 15.68
C SER A 109 -10.10 -6.03 14.60
N VAL A 110 -8.89 -6.40 15.03
CA VAL A 110 -7.88 -7.06 14.19
C VAL A 110 -7.40 -8.28 14.95
N GLN A 111 -7.48 -9.45 14.31
CA GLN A 111 -6.94 -10.70 14.83
C GLN A 111 -5.82 -11.16 13.92
N VAL A 112 -4.67 -11.52 14.48
CA VAL A 112 -3.48 -11.93 13.72
C VAL A 112 -3.08 -13.34 14.14
N LEU A 113 -2.93 -14.24 13.15
CA LEU A 113 -2.47 -15.61 13.33
C LEU A 113 -1.29 -15.84 12.37
N ASN A 114 -0.06 -15.72 12.89
CA ASN A 114 1.16 -15.82 12.09
C ASN A 114 1.17 -14.86 10.88
N ASP A 115 0.97 -15.41 9.69
CA ASP A 115 0.99 -14.78 8.38
C ASP A 115 -0.41 -14.48 7.82
N VAL A 116 -1.46 -14.71 8.59
CA VAL A 116 -2.84 -14.35 8.23
C VAL A 116 -3.49 -13.45 9.27
N ALA A 117 -4.48 -12.68 8.84
CA ALA A 117 -5.24 -11.80 9.70
C ALA A 117 -6.72 -11.73 9.32
N ALA A 118 -7.56 -11.44 10.32
CA ALA A 118 -8.97 -11.15 10.14
C ALA A 118 -9.27 -9.74 10.69
N VAL A 119 -9.96 -8.93 9.89
CA VAL A 119 -10.32 -7.55 10.23
C VAL A 119 -11.82 -7.41 10.21
N GLU A 120 -12.41 -7.28 11.40
CA GLU A 120 -13.83 -6.95 11.50
C GLU A 120 -14.02 -5.46 11.24
N PHE A 121 -14.99 -5.12 10.41
CA PHE A 121 -15.29 -3.75 10.05
C PHE A 121 -16.77 -3.43 10.11
N SER A 122 -17.06 -2.14 10.21
CA SER A 122 -18.40 -1.60 10.00
C SER A 122 -18.37 -0.35 9.13
N ARG A 123 -19.47 -0.12 8.44
CA ARG A 123 -19.79 1.11 7.72
C ARG A 123 -21.13 1.63 8.24
N SER A 124 -21.28 2.94 8.35
CA SER A 124 -22.47 3.56 8.93
C SER A 124 -23.56 3.87 7.89
N GLU A 125 -23.21 4.05 6.62
CA GLU A 125 -24.15 4.45 5.56
C GLU A 125 -23.81 3.79 4.22
N PRO A 126 -24.63 2.83 3.71
CA PRO A 126 -25.62 2.07 4.49
C PRO A 126 -24.93 1.29 5.63
N VAL A 127 -25.69 0.98 6.70
CA VAL A 127 -25.14 0.20 7.82
C VAL A 127 -24.78 -1.20 7.32
N SER A 128 -23.49 -1.52 7.36
CA SER A 128 -22.99 -2.86 7.00
C SER A 128 -21.87 -3.27 7.94
N ARG A 129 -21.74 -4.57 8.19
CA ARG A 129 -20.59 -5.15 8.90
C ARG A 129 -20.07 -6.33 8.11
N GLY A 130 -18.80 -6.64 8.28
CA GLY A 130 -18.18 -7.79 7.65
C GLY A 130 -16.79 -8.03 8.20
N THR A 131 -16.14 -9.05 7.65
CA THR A 131 -14.77 -9.40 7.96
C THR A 131 -13.98 -9.40 6.66
N LEU A 132 -12.84 -8.72 6.65
CA LEU A 132 -11.83 -8.88 5.60
C LEU A 132 -10.76 -9.83 6.10
N TYR A 133 -10.38 -10.78 5.26
CA TYR A 133 -9.26 -11.68 5.53
C TYR A 133 -8.04 -11.20 4.77
N LEU A 134 -6.88 -11.31 5.40
CA LEU A 134 -5.61 -10.90 4.83
C LEU A 134 -4.56 -11.98 5.02
N THR A 135 -3.63 -12.06 4.08
CA THR A 135 -2.40 -12.85 4.17
C THR A 135 -1.19 -11.95 3.97
N LYS A 136 -0.03 -12.37 4.47
CA LYS A 136 1.24 -11.66 4.31
C LYS A 136 2.03 -12.26 3.15
N GLU A 137 2.16 -11.50 2.06
CA GLU A 137 3.00 -11.84 0.90
C GLU A 137 4.16 -10.86 0.80
N ASP A 138 5.39 -11.37 0.69
CA ASP A 138 6.60 -10.53 0.56
C ASP A 138 6.66 -9.39 1.60
N ASP A 139 6.41 -9.75 2.87
CA ASP A 139 6.32 -8.83 4.01
C ASP A 139 5.21 -7.76 3.95
N THR A 140 4.30 -7.86 2.98
CA THR A 140 3.18 -6.93 2.79
C THR A 140 1.85 -7.63 3.03
N TRP A 141 0.96 -7.00 3.79
CA TRP A 141 -0.39 -7.52 3.97
C TRP A 141 -1.24 -7.32 2.71
N LYS A 142 -1.97 -8.36 2.32
CA LYS A 142 -2.83 -8.42 1.14
C LYS A 142 -4.19 -8.97 1.50
N VAL A 143 -5.25 -8.45 0.92
CA VAL A 143 -6.62 -8.97 1.08
C VAL A 143 -6.73 -10.29 0.32
N CYS A 144 -7.18 -11.34 1.02
CA CYS A 144 -7.16 -12.71 0.53
C CYS A 144 -8.26 -13.50 1.25
N ASP A 145 -9.32 -13.86 0.54
CA ASP A 145 -10.46 -14.61 1.09
C ASP A 145 -10.06 -16.05 1.43
N VAL A 146 -9.08 -16.63 0.73
CA VAL A 146 -8.54 -17.96 1.07
C VAL A 146 -8.00 -18.02 2.50
N ALA A 147 -7.51 -16.90 3.03
CA ALA A 147 -7.02 -16.81 4.42
C ALA A 147 -8.11 -17.05 5.47
N LYS A 148 -9.40 -16.94 5.11
CA LYS A 148 -10.55 -17.28 5.95
C LYS A 148 -10.46 -18.68 6.54
N THR A 149 -9.98 -19.65 5.76
CA THR A 149 -9.87 -21.06 6.13
C THR A 149 -9.00 -21.31 7.38
N ARG A 150 -8.17 -20.35 7.78
CA ARG A 150 -7.29 -20.43 8.95
C ARG A 150 -7.97 -20.02 10.25
N PHE A 151 -9.18 -19.45 10.17
CA PHE A 151 -9.99 -18.97 11.28
C PHE A 151 -11.24 -19.83 11.52
N GLU A 152 -11.37 -20.95 10.81
CA GLU A 152 -12.49 -21.91 10.87
C GLU A 152 -12.15 -23.16 11.69
#